data_AF-A0A9D2PNF1-F1
#
_entry.id   AF-A0A9D2PNF1-F1
#
_cell.length_a   1.000
_cell.length_b   1.000
_cell.length_c   1.000
_cell.angle_alpha   90.00
_cell.angle_beta   90.00
_cell.angle_gamma   90.00
#
_symmetry.space_group_name_H-M   'P 1'
#
loop_
_entity.id
_entity.type
_entity.pdbx_description
1 polymer ?
#
loop_
_entity_poly.entity_id
_entity_poly.type
_entity_poly.pdbx_seq_one_letter_code
_entity_poly.pdbx_strand_id
1 'polypeptide(L)'
;MNRIKNDKILLTLCILFFIGYAVIFVSAFSELPLNVPLWHQGLLLYGHFFPMFFLELLLCRTAQVRWRIFLPVALLLLPGLWFLSASEWYMMAWILFLLWCIPALLGCLVAWAIWAIYKRLKR
;
A
#
# COMPACT_ATOMS: atom_id res chain seq x y z
N MET A 1 -5.06 -18.70 19.98
CA MET A 1 -5.15 -17.23 19.87
C MET A 1 -6.40 -16.87 19.06
N ASN A 2 -7.32 -16.09 19.63
CA ASN A 2 -8.67 -15.89 19.09
C ASN A 2 -8.63 -15.15 17.72
N ARG A 3 -9.23 -15.71 16.65
CA ARG A 3 -9.14 -15.17 15.27
C ARG A 3 -9.48 -13.67 15.21
N ILE A 4 -10.53 -13.29 15.93
CA ILE A 4 -11.01 -11.90 16.05
C ILE A 4 -9.93 -10.96 16.63
N LYS A 5 -9.15 -11.43 17.61
CA LYS A 5 -8.07 -10.64 18.22
C LYS A 5 -6.94 -10.39 17.21
N ASN A 6 -6.61 -11.39 16.40
CA ASN A 6 -5.56 -11.26 15.37
C ASN A 6 -5.97 -10.31 14.25
N ASP A 7 -7.23 -10.36 13.81
CA ASP A 7 -7.71 -9.49 12.74
C ASP A 7 -7.78 -8.02 13.19
N LYS A 8 -8.13 -7.76 14.45
CA LYS A 8 -8.03 -6.43 15.05
C LYS A 8 -6.59 -5.91 15.08
N ILE A 9 -5.63 -6.74 15.46
CA ILE A 9 -4.21 -6.37 15.46
C ILE A 9 -3.74 -6.01 14.04
N LEU A 10 -4.12 -6.81 13.04
CA LEU A 10 -3.82 -6.52 11.63
C LEU A 10 -4.42 -5.20 11.17
N LEU A 11 -5.67 -4.93 11.52
CA LEU A 11 -6.31 -3.66 11.21
C LEU A 11 -5.58 -2.49 11.90
N THR A 12 -5.25 -2.61 13.17
CA THR A 12 -4.48 -1.58 13.90
C THR A 12 -3.14 -1.32 13.24
N LEU A 13 -2.38 -2.37 12.88
CA LEU A 13 -1.10 -2.21 12.18
C LEU A 13 -1.28 -1.56 10.81
N CYS A 14 -2.27 -1.98 10.03
CA CYS A 14 -2.60 -1.38 8.74
C CYS A 14 -2.85 0.13 8.88
N ILE A 15 -3.67 0.54 9.85
CA ILE A 15 -3.99 1.95 10.10
C ILE A 15 -2.74 2.73 10.52
N LEU A 16 -1.93 2.19 11.45
CA LEU A 16 -0.72 2.87 11.91
C LEU A 16 0.29 3.10 10.78
N PHE A 17 0.55 2.07 9.96
CA PHE A 17 1.44 2.20 8.81
C PHE A 17 0.86 3.12 7.74
N PHE A 18 -0.46 3.12 7.55
CA PHE A 18 -1.11 4.02 6.59
C PHE A 18 -1.00 5.49 7.04
N ILE A 19 -1.25 5.78 8.32
CA ILE A 19 -1.07 7.12 8.89
C ILE A 19 0.39 7.55 8.76
N GLY A 20 1.34 6.68 9.12
CA GLY A 20 2.77 6.98 8.98
C GLY A 20 3.15 7.30 7.54
N TYR A 21 2.65 6.51 6.58
CA TYR A 21 2.88 6.75 5.16
C TYR A 21 2.23 8.06 4.68
N ALA A 22 1.01 8.37 5.12
CA ALA A 22 0.33 9.62 4.78
C ALA A 22 1.10 10.84 5.30
N VAL A 23 1.68 10.77 6.51
CA VAL A 23 2.54 11.83 7.05
C VAL A 23 3.78 12.03 6.18
N ILE A 24 4.46 10.94 5.81
CA ILE A 24 5.64 10.99 4.92
C ILE A 24 5.26 11.59 3.56
N PHE A 25 4.11 11.20 3.02
CA PHE A 25 3.62 11.73 1.76
C PHE A 25 3.39 13.24 1.86
N VAL A 26 2.62 13.70 2.84
CA VAL A 26 2.35 15.13 3.03
C VAL A 26 3.65 15.92 3.26
N SER A 27 4.59 15.42 4.07
CA SER A 27 5.85 16.12 4.33
C SER A 27 6.73 16.25 3.09
N ALA A 28 6.72 15.25 2.20
CA ALA A 28 7.49 15.29 0.97
C ALA A 28 6.99 16.36 -0.03
N PHE A 29 5.71 16.74 0.07
CA PHE A 29 5.08 17.72 -0.82
C PHE A 29 4.81 19.08 -0.14
N SER A 30 5.03 19.22 1.17
CA SER A 30 4.89 20.49 1.89
C SER A 30 6.09 21.41 1.74
N GLU A 31 7.29 20.85 1.51
CA GLU A 31 8.51 21.62 1.28
C GLU A 31 8.81 21.67 -0.23
N LEU A 32 9.08 22.87 -0.76
CA LEU A 32 9.41 23.07 -2.18
C LEU A 32 10.68 22.24 -2.52
N PRO A 33 10.66 21.43 -3.59
CA PRO A 33 11.48 20.22 -3.69
C PRO A 33 12.91 20.51 -4.17
N LEU A 34 13.69 21.24 -3.39
CA LEU A 34 15.08 21.54 -3.75
C LEU A 34 16.07 20.52 -3.20
N ASN A 35 15.75 19.77 -2.13
CA ASN A 35 16.64 18.70 -1.65
C ASN A 35 15.97 17.70 -0.69
N VAL A 36 15.11 16.80 -1.19
CA VAL A 36 14.52 15.75 -0.35
C VAL A 36 15.59 14.68 -0.03
N PRO A 37 15.84 14.35 1.26
CA PRO A 37 16.82 13.34 1.63
C PRO A 37 16.52 11.97 1.02
N LEU A 38 17.56 11.20 0.66
CA LEU A 38 17.43 9.86 0.06
C LEU A 38 16.57 8.90 0.90
N TRP A 39 16.66 8.97 2.24
CA TRP A 39 15.86 8.13 3.12
C TRP A 39 14.36 8.46 3.01
N HIS A 40 14.03 9.73 2.83
CA HIS A 40 12.66 10.20 2.71
C HIS A 40 12.07 9.82 1.34
N GLN A 41 12.87 9.93 0.28
CA GLN A 41 12.52 9.43 -1.05
C GLN A 41 12.27 7.91 -1.04
N GLY A 42 13.14 7.15 -0.36
CA GLY A 42 12.98 5.71 -0.20
C GLY A 42 11.69 5.36 0.55
N LEU A 43 11.36 6.07 1.63
CA LEU A 43 10.11 5.88 2.35
C LEU A 43 8.88 6.26 1.52
N LEU A 44 8.95 7.35 0.75
CA LEU A 44 7.86 7.76 -0.14
C LEU A 44 7.61 6.71 -1.21
N LEU A 45 8.69 6.17 -1.80
CA LEU A 45 8.60 5.22 -2.88
C LEU A 45 8.20 3.83 -2.39
N TYR A 46 8.75 3.32 -1.29
CA TYR A 46 8.57 1.93 -0.85
C TYR A 46 7.70 1.75 0.40
N GLY A 47 7.47 2.80 1.18
CA GLY A 47 6.85 2.70 2.52
C GLY A 47 5.41 2.18 2.51
N HIS A 48 4.67 2.43 1.44
CA HIS A 48 3.30 1.93 1.30
C HIS A 48 3.22 0.41 1.04
N PHE A 49 4.35 -0.30 0.91
CA PHE A 49 4.41 -1.76 0.95
C PHE A 49 3.73 -2.32 2.21
N PHE A 50 4.06 -1.77 3.39
CA PHE A 50 3.56 -2.25 4.67
C PHE A 50 2.04 -2.11 4.85
N PRO A 51 1.43 -0.92 4.67
CA PRO A 51 -0.02 -0.80 4.79
C PRO A 51 -0.76 -1.69 3.78
N MET A 52 -0.25 -1.82 2.54
CA MET A 52 -0.86 -2.68 1.53
C MET A 52 -0.73 -4.17 1.88
N PHE A 53 0.41 -4.59 2.43
CA PHE A 53 0.60 -5.94 2.94
C PHE A 53 -0.38 -6.30 4.06
N PHE A 54 -0.51 -5.45 5.08
CA PHE A 54 -1.41 -5.71 6.21
C PHE A 54 -2.88 -5.66 5.79
N LEU A 55 -3.24 -4.70 4.93
CA LEU A 55 -4.56 -4.60 4.34
C LEU A 55 -4.92 -5.88 3.59
N GLU A 56 -4.06 -6.33 2.69
CA GLU A 56 -4.35 -7.50 1.87
C GLU A 56 -4.39 -8.79 2.69
N LEU A 57 -3.53 -8.91 3.71
CA LEU A 57 -3.55 -10.05 4.62
C LEU A 57 -4.84 -10.09 5.46
N LEU A 58 -5.37 -8.92 5.83
CA LEU A 58 -6.66 -8.79 6.50
C LEU A 58 -7.82 -9.17 5.55
N LEU A 59 -7.84 -8.62 4.33
CA LEU A 59 -8.86 -8.92 3.32
C LEU A 59 -8.87 -10.40 2.92
N CYS A 60 -7.70 -11.03 2.84
CA CYS A 60 -7.56 -12.46 2.62
C CYS A 60 -8.28 -13.32 3.69
N ARG A 61 -8.40 -12.81 4.92
CA ARG A 61 -9.04 -13.50 6.04
C ARG A 61 -10.52 -13.18 6.19
N THR A 62 -10.93 -11.95 5.90
CA THR A 62 -12.27 -11.44 6.24
C THR A 62 -13.17 -11.19 5.03
N ALA A 63 -12.60 -10.96 3.85
CA ALA A 63 -13.35 -10.45 2.70
C ALA A 63 -13.48 -11.47 1.55
N GLN A 64 -14.51 -11.25 0.74
CA GLN A 64 -14.72 -11.95 -0.54
C GLN A 64 -13.65 -11.55 -1.56
N VAL A 65 -13.36 -12.44 -2.52
CA VAL A 65 -12.28 -12.23 -3.52
C VAL A 65 -12.42 -10.91 -4.29
N ARG A 66 -13.65 -10.47 -4.59
CA ARG A 66 -13.89 -9.19 -5.27
C ARG A 66 -13.33 -8.00 -4.48
N TRP A 67 -13.55 -7.96 -3.17
CA TRP A 67 -13.09 -6.88 -2.29
C TRP A 67 -11.59 -6.94 -2.01
N ARG A 68 -10.99 -8.14 -2.07
CA ARG A 68 -9.52 -8.33 -1.98
C ARG A 68 -8.78 -7.60 -3.08
N ILE A 69 -9.31 -7.61 -4.30
CA ILE A 69 -8.66 -6.94 -5.43
C ILE A 69 -9.10 -5.47 -5.51
N PHE A 70 -10.39 -5.21 -5.36
CA PHE A 70 -10.95 -3.87 -5.56
C PHE A 70 -10.38 -2.83 -4.59
N LEU A 71 -10.25 -3.18 -3.32
CA LEU A 71 -9.90 -2.21 -2.28
C LEU A 71 -8.44 -1.73 -2.38
N PRO A 72 -7.42 -2.61 -2.53
CA PRO A 72 -6.05 -2.16 -2.80
C PRO A 72 -5.91 -1.41 -4.13
N VAL A 73 -6.58 -1.87 -5.19
CA VAL A 73 -6.52 -1.21 -6.50
C VAL A 73 -7.12 0.19 -6.44
N ALA A 74 -8.28 0.37 -5.78
CA ALA A 74 -8.88 1.68 -5.59
C ALA A 74 -7.96 2.61 -4.79
N LEU A 75 -7.30 2.10 -3.75
CA LEU A 75 -6.35 2.87 -2.93
C LEU A 75 -5.13 3.34 -3.72
N LEU A 76 -4.70 2.60 -4.75
CA LEU A 76 -3.61 2.98 -5.65
C LEU A 76 -4.07 3.94 -6.74
N LEU A 77 -5.20 3.64 -7.37
CA LEU A 77 -5.69 4.37 -8.53
C LEU A 77 -6.13 5.79 -8.17
N LEU A 78 -6.81 6.00 -7.05
CA LEU A 78 -7.29 7.33 -6.67
C LEU A 78 -6.15 8.38 -6.58
N PRO A 79 -5.09 8.18 -5.77
CA PRO A 79 -3.97 9.11 -5.74
C PRO A 79 -3.15 9.11 -7.04
N GLY A 80 -3.05 7.97 -7.73
CA GLY A 80 -2.38 7.86 -9.02
C GLY A 80 -3.03 8.70 -10.12
N LEU A 81 -4.34 8.60 -10.27
CA LEU A 81 -5.12 9.38 -11.24
C LEU A 81 -5.09 10.86 -10.91
N TRP A 82 -5.16 11.22 -9.63
CA TRP A 82 -4.97 12.60 -9.19
C TRP A 82 -3.60 13.13 -9.64
N PHE A 83 -2.52 12.39 -9.37
CA PHE A 83 -1.16 12.76 -9.79
C PHE A 83 -1.01 12.87 -11.31
N LEU A 84 -1.53 11.92 -12.08
CA LEU A 84 -1.49 11.95 -13.54
C LEU A 84 -2.27 13.14 -14.11
N SER A 85 -3.43 13.47 -13.53
CA SER A 85 -4.21 14.62 -13.94
C SER A 85 -3.52 15.95 -13.63
N ALA A 86 -2.89 16.06 -12.45
CA ALA A 86 -2.14 17.25 -12.03
C ALA A 86 -0.84 17.46 -12.84
N SER A 87 -0.32 16.39 -13.43
CA SER A 87 0.88 16.41 -14.28
C SER A 87 0.52 16.39 -15.77
N GLU A 88 -0.70 16.79 -16.14
CA GLU A 88 -1.15 16.90 -17.54
C GLU A 88 -0.90 15.64 -18.38
N TRP A 89 -0.86 14.48 -17.72
CA TRP A 89 -0.65 13.17 -18.34
C TRP A 89 0.70 12.99 -19.04
N TYR A 90 1.75 13.72 -18.63
CA TYR A 90 3.10 13.54 -19.20
C TYR A 90 3.61 12.10 -19.07
N MET A 91 4.37 11.64 -20.07
CA MET A 91 4.97 10.30 -20.09
C MET A 91 5.81 10.01 -18.83
N MET A 92 6.53 11.02 -18.31
CA MET A 92 7.31 10.86 -17.08
C MET A 92 6.43 10.58 -15.86
N ALA A 93 5.24 11.19 -15.77
CA ALA A 93 4.31 10.95 -14.67
C ALA A 93 3.79 9.51 -14.68
N TRP A 94 3.54 8.93 -15.86
CA TRP A 94 3.21 7.52 -16.00
C TRP A 94 4.32 6.60 -15.50
N ILE A 95 5.57 6.89 -15.84
CA ILE A 95 6.73 6.10 -15.38
C ILE A 95 6.82 6.15 -13.84
N LEU A 96 6.70 7.34 -13.25
CA LEU A 96 6.74 7.51 -11.80
C LEU A 96 5.57 6.82 -11.10
N PHE A 97 4.36 6.90 -11.69
CA PHE A 97 3.19 6.20 -11.17
C PHE A 97 3.36 4.68 -11.19
N LEU A 98 3.84 4.12 -12.32
CA LEU A 98 4.09 2.68 -12.44
C LEU A 98 5.16 2.22 -11.44
N LEU A 99 6.24 2.98 -11.30
CA LEU A 99 7.30 2.70 -10.31
C LEU A 99 6.73 2.74 -8.88
N TRP A 100 5.89 3.73 -8.58
CA TRP A 100 5.20 3.87 -7.31
C TRP A 100 4.20 2.75 -7.03
N CYS A 101 3.63 2.08 -8.04
CA CYS A 101 2.74 0.94 -7.83
C CYS A 101 3.44 -0.37 -7.48
N ILE A 102 4.72 -0.55 -7.82
CA ILE A 102 5.46 -1.81 -7.63
C ILE A 102 5.46 -2.28 -6.15
N PRO A 103 5.83 -1.45 -5.16
CA PRO A 103 5.86 -1.88 -3.76
C PRO A 103 4.47 -2.24 -3.22
N ALA A 104 3.43 -1.53 -3.64
CA ALA A 104 2.06 -1.87 -3.27
C ALA A 104 1.64 -3.26 -3.78
N LEU A 105 1.95 -3.55 -5.05
CA LEU A 105 1.70 -4.86 -5.65
C LEU A 105 2.50 -5.95 -4.94
N LEU A 106 3.77 -5.71 -4.62
CA LEU A 106 4.60 -6.64 -3.86
C LEU A 106 4.00 -6.92 -2.47
N GLY A 107 3.53 -5.89 -1.76
CA GLY A 107 2.86 -6.05 -0.46
C GLY A 107 1.63 -6.97 -0.57
N CYS A 108 0.81 -6.76 -1.59
CA CYS A 108 -0.37 -7.60 -1.84
C CYS A 108 0.02 -9.05 -2.19
N LEU A 109 1.00 -9.25 -3.06
CA LEU A 109 1.49 -10.59 -3.47
C LEU A 109 2.06 -11.38 -2.29
N VAL A 110 2.86 -10.73 -1.43
CA VAL A 110 3.41 -11.36 -0.23
C VAL A 110 2.30 -11.77 0.73
N ALA A 111 1.26 -10.94 0.91
CA ALA A 111 0.11 -11.28 1.73
C ALA A 111 -0.64 -12.51 1.19
N TRP A 112 -0.86 -12.59 -0.13
CA TRP A 112 -1.46 -13.75 -0.79
C TRP A 112 -0.63 -15.02 -0.60
N ALA A 113 0.69 -14.93 -0.77
CA ALA A 113 1.59 -16.05 -0.60
C ALA A 113 1.53 -16.61 0.83
N ILE A 114 1.63 -15.74 1.85
CA ILE A 114 1.54 -16.14 3.26
C ILE A 114 0.18 -16.76 3.56
N TRP A 115 -0.90 -16.17 3.08
CA TRP A 115 -2.25 -16.72 3.27
C TRP A 115 -2.42 -18.09 2.61
N ALA A 116 -1.92 -18.26 1.38
CA ALA A 116 -1.99 -19.51 0.65
C ALA A 116 -1.20 -20.62 1.35
N ILE A 117 0.02 -20.32 1.83
CA ILE A 117 0.84 -21.26 2.61
C ILE A 117 0.12 -21.65 3.90
N TYR A 118 -0.38 -20.67 4.66
CA TYR A 118 -1.10 -20.92 5.91
C TYR A 118 -2.35 -21.78 5.69
N LYS A 119 -3.10 -21.53 4.62
CA LYS A 119 -4.29 -22.31 4.27
C LYS A 119 -3.95 -23.74 3.86
N ARG A 120 -2.81 -23.96 3.20
CA ARG A 120 -2.32 -25.31 2.86
C ARG A 120 -1.84 -26.08 4.09
N LEU A 121 -1.13 -25.44 5.00
CA LEU A 121 -0.64 -26.07 6.25
C LEU A 121 -1.74 -26.44 7.23
N LYS A 122 -2.90 -25.79 7.13
CA LYS A 122 -4.06 -26.06 7.99
C LYS A 122 -5.07 -27.04 7.36
N ARG A 123 -4.83 -27.49 6.13
CA ARG A 123 -5.53 -28.63 5.52
C ARG A 123 -4.81 -29.91 5.93
#